data_AF-A4A4N6-F1
#
_entry.id   AF-A4A4N6-F1
#
_cell.length_a   1.000
_cell.length_b   1.000
_cell.length_c   1.000
_cell.angle_alpha   90.00
_cell.angle_beta   90.00
_cell.angle_gamma   90.00
#
_symmetry.space_group_name_H-M   'P 1'
#
loop_
_entity.id
_entity.type
_entity.pdbx_description
1 polymer ?
#
loop_
_entity_poly.entity_id
_entity_poly.type
_entity_poly.pdbx_seq_one_letter_code
_entity_poly.pdbx_strand_id
1 'polypeptide(L)'
;MERIPKASYTPEFRAEAVKLVESTGMSVAKAAERLSIPKSSLSNWVRAARAGKLKQVGEHQRAPTELEMELARARRELAEVKQERDLLKKFAAYFAKESR
;
A
#
# COMPACT_ATOMS: atom_id res chain seq x y z
N MET A 1 12.96 1.75 -1.67
CA MET A 1 11.64 2.25 -1.23
C MET A 1 10.78 1.06 -0.91
N GLU A 2 10.54 0.79 0.37
CA GLU A 2 9.52 -0.19 0.77
C GLU A 2 8.17 0.33 0.30
N ARG A 3 7.45 -0.47 -0.48
CA ARG A 3 6.10 -0.11 -0.90
C ARG A 3 5.20 -0.24 0.32
N ILE A 4 4.63 0.87 0.77
CA ILE A 4 3.58 0.85 1.80
C ILE A 4 2.52 -0.16 1.33
N PRO A 5 2.15 -1.16 2.17
CA PRO A 5 1.14 -2.14 1.82
C PRO A 5 -0.12 -1.43 1.31
N LYS A 6 -0.64 -1.85 0.16
CA LYS A 6 -1.92 -1.33 -0.35
C LYS A 6 -2.99 -1.70 0.66
N ALA A 7 -3.53 -0.70 1.36
CA ALA A 7 -4.70 -0.90 2.21
C ALA A 7 -5.88 -1.39 1.35
N SER A 8 -6.45 -2.53 1.73
CA SER A 8 -7.69 -3.03 1.14
C SER A 8 -8.86 -2.53 1.97
N TYR A 9 -9.77 -1.79 1.33
CA TYR A 9 -10.98 -1.28 1.95
C TYR A 9 -12.19 -2.05 1.44
N THR A 10 -13.13 -2.39 2.32
CA THR A 10 -14.34 -3.09 1.92
C THR A 10 -15.27 -2.18 1.09
N PRO A 11 -16.12 -2.74 0.21
CA PRO A 11 -17.11 -1.95 -0.53
C PRO A 11 -18.01 -1.12 0.37
N GLU A 12 -18.41 -1.67 1.52
CA GLU A 12 -19.27 -1.02 2.52
C GLU A 12 -18.57 0.20 3.11
N PHE A 13 -17.31 0.06 3.51
CA PHE A 13 -16.52 1.16 4.04
C PHE A 13 -16.37 2.29 3.01
N ARG A 14 -16.15 1.95 1.74
CA ARG A 14 -16.06 2.97 0.66
C ARG A 14 -17.38 3.70 0.48
N ALA A 15 -18.51 3.00 0.53
CA ALA A 15 -19.83 3.59 0.44
C ALA A 15 -20.11 4.54 1.60
N GLU A 16 -19.79 4.15 2.82
CA GLU A 16 -19.93 5.00 4.01
C GLU A 16 -19.01 6.22 3.97
N ALA A 17 -17.76 6.04 3.53
CA ALA A 17 -16.79 7.13 3.41
C ALA A 17 -17.23 8.17 2.36
N VAL A 18 -17.80 7.73 1.24
CA VAL A 18 -18.40 8.64 0.25
C VAL A 18 -19.63 9.32 0.82
N LYS A 19 -20.53 8.57 1.47
CA LYS A 19 -21.74 9.11 2.10
C LYS A 19 -21.40 10.19 3.11
N LEU A 20 -20.34 10.01 3.91
CA LEU A 20 -19.85 11.03 4.84
C LEU A 20 -19.55 12.35 4.13
N VAL A 21 -18.86 12.32 2.98
CA VAL A 21 -18.53 13.52 2.20
C VAL A 21 -19.77 14.17 1.61
N GLU A 22 -20.67 13.36 1.03
CA GLU A 22 -21.83 13.87 0.29
C GLU A 22 -22.97 14.34 1.21
N SER A 23 -23.23 13.65 2.33
CA SER A 23 -24.34 13.98 3.24
C SER A 23 -24.00 15.10 4.21
N THR A 24 -22.74 15.20 4.66
CA THR A 24 -22.34 16.22 5.65
C THR A 24 -21.74 17.47 5.02
N GLY A 25 -21.51 17.47 3.70
CA GLY A 25 -20.85 18.58 2.98
C GLY A 25 -19.38 18.77 3.37
N MET A 26 -18.79 17.81 4.10
CA MET A 26 -17.40 17.89 4.55
C MET A 26 -16.42 17.81 3.38
N SER A 27 -15.31 18.56 3.46
CA SER A 27 -14.27 18.45 2.45
C SER A 27 -13.63 17.06 2.47
N VAL A 28 -13.22 16.58 1.29
CA VAL A 28 -12.54 15.28 1.13
C VAL A 28 -11.29 15.18 2.02
N ALA A 29 -10.56 16.29 2.22
CA ALA A 29 -9.38 16.30 3.09
C ALA A 29 -9.74 16.03 4.55
N LYS A 30 -10.73 16.75 5.09
CA LYS A 30 -11.17 16.59 6.48
C LYS A 30 -11.80 15.23 6.74
N ALA A 31 -12.56 14.71 5.77
CA ALA A 31 -13.13 13.37 5.86
C ALA A 31 -12.04 12.28 5.82
N ALA A 32 -11.01 12.44 4.97
CA ALA A 32 -9.89 11.50 4.88
C ALA A 32 -9.05 11.47 6.16
N GLU A 33 -8.79 12.63 6.77
CA GLU A 33 -8.13 12.73 8.07
C GLU A 33 -8.94 12.02 9.17
N ARG A 34 -10.25 12.27 9.23
CA ARG A 34 -11.14 11.63 10.21
C ARG A 34 -11.21 10.11 10.08
N LEU A 35 -11.14 9.61 8.85
CA LEU A 35 -11.16 8.18 8.55
C LEU A 35 -9.76 7.55 8.57
N SER A 36 -8.70 8.34 8.81
CA SER A 36 -7.31 7.90 8.74
C SER A 36 -6.96 7.17 7.43
N ILE A 37 -7.48 7.68 6.30
CA ILE A 37 -7.22 7.11 4.97
C ILE A 37 -6.51 8.13 4.05
N PRO A 38 -5.80 7.67 3.02
CA PRO A 38 -5.22 8.58 2.04
C PRO A 38 -6.30 9.44 1.36
N LYS A 39 -6.10 10.76 1.36
CA LYS A 39 -6.99 11.72 0.67
C LYS A 39 -7.22 11.35 -0.80
N SER A 40 -6.19 10.86 -1.49
CA SER A 40 -6.28 10.41 -2.88
C SER A 40 -7.26 9.25 -3.05
N SER A 41 -7.25 8.28 -2.13
CA SER A 41 -8.21 7.17 -2.13
C SER A 41 -9.63 7.67 -1.99
N LEU A 42 -9.91 8.52 -1.01
CA LEU A 42 -11.26 9.06 -0.80
C LEU A 42 -11.72 9.93 -1.98
N SER A 43 -10.84 10.76 -2.54
CA SER A 43 -11.14 11.56 -3.73
C SER A 43 -11.51 10.71 -4.93
N ASN A 44 -10.81 9.59 -5.13
CA ASN A 44 -11.11 8.66 -6.21
C ASN A 44 -12.48 7.99 -6.00
N TRP A 45 -12.83 7.64 -4.77
CA TRP A 45 -14.13 7.03 -4.46
C TRP A 45 -15.28 8.00 -4.68
N VAL A 46 -15.16 9.25 -4.22
CA VAL A 46 -16.19 10.28 -4.45
C VAL A 46 -16.37 10.52 -5.95
N ARG A 47 -15.28 10.58 -6.73
CA ARG A 47 -15.36 10.68 -8.18
C ARG A 47 -16.04 9.47 -8.82
N ALA A 48 -15.71 8.25 -8.36
CA ALA A 48 -16.33 7.02 -8.85
C ALA A 48 -17.82 6.95 -8.51
N ALA A 49 -18.21 7.40 -7.31
CA ALA A 49 -19.61 7.45 -6.88
C ALA A 49 -20.44 8.41 -7.73
N ARG A 50 -19.94 9.62 -7.97
CA ARG A 50 -20.58 10.59 -8.89
C ARG A 50 -20.73 10.08 -10.31
N ALA A 51 -19.85 9.17 -10.74
CA ALA A 51 -19.92 8.51 -12.04
C ALA A 51 -20.78 7.24 -12.05
N GLY A 52 -21.41 6.85 -10.93
CA GLY A 52 -22.18 5.61 -10.79
C GLY A 52 -21.32 4.33 -10.78
N LYS A 53 -20.01 4.46 -10.60
CA LYS A 53 -19.01 3.38 -10.72
C LYS A 53 -18.35 3.00 -9.40
N LEU A 54 -18.90 3.39 -8.25
CA LEU A 54 -18.29 3.09 -6.94
C LEU A 54 -18.11 1.58 -6.71
N LYS A 55 -19.06 0.76 -7.18
CA LYS A 55 -18.99 -0.71 -7.09
C LYS A 55 -17.84 -1.33 -7.89
N GLN A 56 -17.36 -0.65 -8.93
CA GLN A 56 -16.25 -1.10 -9.79
C GLN A 56 -14.88 -0.79 -9.18
N VAL A 57 -14.83 0.07 -8.15
CA VAL A 57 -13.58 0.35 -7.44
C VAL A 57 -13.09 -0.96 -6.84
N GLY A 58 -11.84 -1.32 -7.10
CA GLY A 58 -11.24 -2.55 -6.57
C GLY A 58 -11.78 -3.86 -7.17
N GLU A 59 -12.66 -3.82 -8.18
CA GLU A 59 -13.16 -5.03 -8.86
C GLU A 59 -12.03 -5.83 -9.53
N HIS A 60 -10.99 -5.14 -10.00
CA HIS A 60 -9.79 -5.77 -10.53
C HIS A 60 -8.73 -6.15 -9.48
N GLN A 61 -9.01 -5.92 -8.18
CA GLN A 61 -8.15 -6.44 -7.11
C GLN A 61 -8.50 -7.90 -6.86
N ARG A 62 -8.00 -8.79 -7.72
CA ARG A 62 -8.06 -10.23 -7.44
C ARG A 62 -7.17 -10.54 -6.23
N ALA A 63 -7.58 -11.53 -5.44
CA ALA A 63 -6.67 -12.13 -4.47
C ALA A 63 -5.40 -12.62 -5.22
N PRO A 64 -4.20 -12.37 -4.67
CA PRO A 64 -2.98 -12.91 -5.26
C PRO A 64 -3.10 -14.42 -5.38
N THR A 65 -2.65 -15.00 -6.49
CA THR A 65 -2.56 -16.45 -6.59
C THR A 65 -1.50 -16.98 -5.62
N GLU A 66 -1.59 -18.27 -5.26
CA GLU A 66 -0.58 -18.92 -4.41
C GLU A 66 0.84 -18.74 -4.97
N LEU A 67 1.00 -18.90 -6.28
CA LEU A 67 2.27 -18.64 -6.98
C LEU A 67 2.76 -17.19 -6.85
N GLU A 68 1.85 -16.20 -6.90
CA GLU A 68 2.21 -14.79 -6.70
C GLU A 68 2.64 -14.52 -5.24
N MET A 69 2.00 -15.20 -4.27
CA MET A 69 2.39 -15.12 -2.86
C MET A 69 3.75 -15.75 -2.61
N GLU A 70 4.01 -16.92 -3.18
CA GLU A 70 5.31 -17.59 -3.12
C GLU A 70 6.40 -16.74 -3.77
N LEU A 71 6.14 -16.19 -4.94
CA LEU A 71 7.08 -15.30 -5.62
C LEU A 71 7.38 -14.05 -4.77
N ALA A 72 6.38 -13.50 -4.08
CA ALA A 72 6.59 -12.37 -3.17
C ALA A 72 7.44 -12.76 -1.95
N ARG A 73 7.21 -13.93 -1.36
CA ARG A 73 8.03 -14.48 -0.26
C ARG A 73 9.48 -14.68 -0.71
N ALA A 74 9.69 -15.39 -1.82
CA ALA A 74 11.03 -15.64 -2.36
C ALA A 74 11.79 -14.35 -2.69
N ARG A 75 11.10 -13.32 -3.23
CA ARG A 75 11.71 -12.01 -3.50
C ARG A 75 12.13 -11.28 -2.23
N ARG A 76 11.36 -11.43 -1.14
CA ARG A 76 11.69 -10.85 0.16
C ARG A 76 12.92 -11.51 0.77
N GLU A 77 12.93 -12.84 0.83
CA GLU A 77 14.08 -13.61 1.32
C GLU A 77 15.34 -13.30 0.51
N LEU A 78 15.23 -13.24 -0.82
CA LEU A 78 16.36 -12.88 -1.68
C LEU A 78 16.88 -11.45 -1.40
N ALA A 79 16.01 -10.51 -1.07
CA ALA A 79 16.40 -9.16 -0.71
C ALA A 79 17.14 -9.12 0.63
N GLU A 80 16.61 -9.82 1.64
CA GLU A 80 17.21 -9.93 2.98
C GLU A 80 18.60 -10.57 2.89
N VAL A 81 18.74 -11.72 2.22
CA VAL A 81 20.04 -12.40 2.02
C VAL A 81 21.03 -11.53 1.26
N LYS A 82 20.58 -10.76 0.25
CA LYS A 82 21.46 -9.81 -0.46
C LYS A 82 21.95 -8.71 0.46
N GLN A 83 21.09 -8.16 1.31
CA GLN A 83 21.46 -7.13 2.27
C GLN A 83 22.48 -7.66 3.29
N GLU A 84 22.25 -8.84 3.85
CA GLU A 84 23.18 -9.49 4.79
C GLU A 84 24.55 -9.73 4.14
N ARG A 85 24.57 -10.30 2.93
CA ARG A 85 25.80 -10.51 2.17
C ARG A 85 26.54 -9.20 1.92
N ASP A 86 25.83 -8.15 1.52
CA ASP A 86 26.46 -6.85 1.22
C ASP A 86 26.99 -6.18 2.48
N LEU A 87 26.33 -6.37 3.63
CA LEU A 87 26.83 -5.94 4.92
C LEU A 87 28.10 -6.71 5.33
N LEU A 88 28.10 -8.03 5.18
CA LEU A 88 29.29 -8.87 5.46
C LEU A 88 30.49 -8.46 4.61
N LYS A 89 30.27 -8.18 3.32
CA LYS A 89 31.32 -7.66 2.42
C LYS A 89 31.90 -6.33 2.90
N LYS A 90 31.04 -5.41 3.37
CA LYS A 90 31.49 -4.12 3.93
C LYS A 90 32.33 -4.33 5.18
N PHE A 91 31.92 -5.23 6.08
CA PHE A 91 32.71 -5.56 7.27
C PHE A 91 34.05 -6.20 6.91
N ALA A 92 34.07 -7.18 6.01
CA ALA A 92 35.32 -7.80 5.56
C ALA A 92 36.29 -6.77 4.96
N ALA A 93 35.79 -5.83 4.15
CA ALA A 93 36.60 -4.75 3.60
C ALA A 93 37.12 -3.78 4.68
N TYR A 94 36.31 -3.46 5.69
CA TYR A 94 36.71 -2.63 6.82
C TYR A 94 37.86 -3.30 7.60
N PHE A 95 37.69 -4.56 8.00
CA PHE A 95 38.72 -5.30 8.75
C PHE A 95 40.02 -5.48 7.94
N ALA A 96 39.92 -5.76 6.65
CA ALA A 96 41.11 -5.87 5.79
C ALA A 96 41.91 -4.56 5.68
N LYS A 97 41.25 -3.40 5.86
CA LYS A 97 41.90 -2.07 5.85
C LYS A 97 42.56 -1.74 7.19
N GLU A 98 41.95 -2.10 8.32
CA GLU A 98 42.48 -1.87 9.68
C GLU A 98 43.67 -2.78 10.02
N SER A 99 43.78 -3.95 9.38
CA SER A 99 44.91 -4.89 9.59
C SER A 99 46.18 -4.53 8.80
N ARG A 100 46.30 -3.30 8.28
CA ARG A 100 47.45 -2.82 7.50
C ARG A 100 48.20 -1.71 8.24
#